data_AF-A0A9Y2ABU5-F1
#
_entry.id   AF-A0A9Y2ABU5-F1
#
_cell.length_a   1.000
_cell.length_b   1.000
_cell.length_c   1.000
_cell.angle_alpha   90.00
_cell.angle_beta   90.00
_cell.angle_gamma   90.00
#
_symmetry.space_group_name_H-M   'P 1'
#
loop_
_entity.id
_entity.type
_entity.pdbx_description
1 polymer ?
#
loop_
_entity_poly.entity_id
_entity_poly.type
_entity_poly.pdbx_seq_one_letter_code
_entity_poly.pdbx_strand_id
1 'polypeptide(L)'
;MVRHLILAGLAVATLATVLAAVLGPWGWWFPAIAFLLLLLVAVRDATQRKHSVLRNFPVLGHMRFFLEKIRPEIQQYFIERNYDGKPFDRDQRSLVYSRAKGFKGDKAFGTELNVNEPGYEYFVQSVAPKPAPEDEHRVRLGGPDCLQPYDASLLNISAMSFGSLSKNAVLAMNKGAALGGFAQETGEGGLTEYHLAHGADLIWEFGSGYFGTRDEHGNFDPEVFREKSRLPQVKAINIKLSQGAKPGLGGVLPGSKVTAEIAAARGVPEGQTCISPASHSAFTTPRELIRFVARLRELSGGKPIGFKLCVGSRVEILAICKAMIEEGVSPDFIIVDGGEGGTGAAPLEYQDHVGTPLVEGLILMHNALVGSGLRERIKLGCAGKITSGHDIVRHIIQGADFCMSARAMMMAVGCIQAQACHTNKCPVGVTTQDPRLYRALDVTDKGERVERYHRLTVAEAGQMISTMGCEHPEELTREMLRRKVTATQSTSYETLYQWLRPGELFGGVEGGWGEDWDYADPDRFSAGHPGKYVFHDRGPLTPAGVIPEADRRYAGGAAGVRFPDGRPAAASSPSGAPVAGGSRENGSPAGTGKRPEGEPGTTAGAQHTTRDPVPEPDNVDPRDDSRSRNPGMA
;
A
#
# COMPACT_ATOMS: atom_id res chain seq x y z
N MET A 1 17.69 34.07 -35.74
CA MET A 1 17.05 34.03 -37.08
C MET A 1 15.54 33.80 -36.98
N VAL A 2 15.08 32.67 -36.42
CA VAL A 2 13.65 32.29 -36.34
C VAL A 2 12.74 33.35 -35.69
N ARG A 3 13.14 33.94 -34.55
CA ARG A 3 12.40 35.02 -33.89
C ARG A 3 12.05 36.20 -34.82
N HIS A 4 13.03 36.68 -35.58
CA HIS A 4 12.84 37.83 -36.45
C HIS A 4 11.97 37.48 -37.65
N LEU A 5 12.07 36.24 -38.15
CA LEU A 5 11.19 35.73 -39.21
C LEU A 5 9.73 35.64 -38.74
N ILE A 6 9.47 35.18 -37.52
CA ILE A 6 8.10 35.13 -36.96
C ILE A 6 7.53 36.54 -36.80
N LEU A 7 8.30 37.46 -36.22
CA LEU A 7 7.85 38.86 -36.04
C LEU A 7 7.60 39.55 -37.39
N ALA A 8 8.54 39.42 -38.33
CA ALA A 8 8.39 40.01 -39.67
C ALA A 8 7.22 39.37 -40.43
N GLY A 9 7.07 38.05 -40.36
CA GLY A 9 5.97 37.32 -40.99
C GLY A 9 4.61 37.73 -40.43
N LEU A 10 4.48 37.83 -39.10
CA LEU A 10 3.24 38.32 -38.46
C LEU A 10 2.96 39.79 -38.78
N ALA A 11 4.00 40.64 -38.85
CA ALA A 11 3.84 42.04 -39.24
C ALA A 11 3.37 42.19 -40.70
N VAL A 12 3.96 41.43 -41.62
CA VAL A 12 3.55 41.38 -43.03
C VAL A 12 2.14 40.84 -43.18
N ALA A 13 1.79 39.74 -42.49
CA ALA A 13 0.44 39.17 -42.52
C ALA A 13 -0.61 40.15 -41.94
N THR A 14 -0.27 40.86 -40.86
CA THR A 14 -1.14 41.90 -40.29
C THR A 14 -1.35 43.03 -41.29
N LEU A 15 -0.28 43.53 -41.91
CA LEU A 15 -0.37 44.60 -42.90
C LEU A 15 -1.18 44.19 -44.14
N ALA A 16 -0.96 42.98 -44.66
CA ALA A 16 -1.67 42.44 -45.81
C ALA A 16 -3.17 42.26 -45.53
N THR A 17 -3.53 41.76 -44.34
CA THR A 17 -4.94 41.56 -43.97
C THR A 17 -5.65 42.86 -43.63
N VAL A 18 -4.98 43.85 -43.04
CA VAL A 18 -5.52 45.21 -42.88
C VAL A 18 -5.75 45.87 -44.24
N LEU A 19 -4.80 45.75 -45.18
CA LEU A 19 -4.95 46.29 -46.52
C LEU A 19 -6.14 45.64 -47.26
N ALA A 20 -6.29 44.32 -47.15
CA ALA A 20 -7.43 43.59 -47.69
C ALA A 20 -8.77 44.00 -47.03
N ALA A 21 -8.77 44.35 -45.75
CA ALA A 21 -9.95 44.84 -45.03
C ALA A 21 -10.35 46.26 -45.43
N VAL A 22 -9.38 47.11 -45.77
CA VAL A 22 -9.64 48.48 -46.25
C VAL A 22 -10.10 48.48 -47.71
N LEU A 23 -9.53 47.61 -48.55
CA LEU A 23 -9.81 47.57 -50.00
C LEU A 23 -10.90 46.57 -50.40
N GLY A 24 -11.31 45.68 -49.50
CA GLY A 24 -12.19 44.55 -49.78
C GLY A 24 -13.40 44.44 -48.85
N PRO A 25 -14.05 43.28 -48.81
CA PRO A 25 -15.20 43.05 -47.95
C PRO A 25 -14.85 43.17 -46.46
N TRP A 26 -15.81 43.63 -45.65
CA TRP A 26 -15.67 43.79 -44.18
C TRP A 26 -15.14 42.53 -43.47
N GLY A 27 -15.41 41.33 -44.00
CA GLY A 27 -14.97 40.06 -43.41
C GLY A 27 -13.45 39.95 -43.19
N TRP A 28 -12.63 40.72 -43.92
CA TRP A 28 -11.17 40.76 -43.72
C TRP A 28 -10.73 41.42 -42.41
N TRP A 29 -11.61 42.13 -41.70
CA TRP A 29 -11.32 42.64 -40.36
C TRP A 29 -11.11 41.52 -39.33
N PHE A 30 -11.76 40.36 -39.49
CA PHE A 30 -11.56 39.21 -38.59
C PHE A 30 -10.12 38.68 -38.61
N PRO A 31 -9.52 38.30 -39.76
CA PRO A 31 -8.13 37.87 -39.80
C PRO A 31 -7.17 39.01 -39.46
N ALA A 32 -7.48 40.27 -39.81
CA ALA A 32 -6.65 41.41 -39.47
C ALA A 32 -6.49 41.58 -37.94
N ILE A 33 -7.61 41.51 -37.20
CA ILE A 33 -7.60 41.53 -35.73
C ILE A 33 -6.84 40.32 -35.17
N ALA A 34 -7.06 39.13 -35.72
CA ALA A 34 -6.37 37.92 -35.27
C ALA A 34 -4.84 38.02 -35.42
N PHE A 35 -4.34 38.44 -36.59
CA PHE A 35 -2.89 38.61 -36.81
C PHE A 35 -2.32 39.75 -35.97
N LEU A 36 -3.05 40.85 -35.77
CA LEU A 36 -2.63 41.92 -34.87
C LEU A 36 -2.46 41.42 -33.42
N LEU A 37 -3.43 40.66 -32.90
CA LEU A 37 -3.34 40.07 -31.57
C LEU A 37 -2.14 39.11 -31.45
N LEU A 38 -1.92 38.26 -32.46
CA LEU A 38 -0.75 37.37 -32.50
C LEU A 38 0.57 38.16 -32.58
N LEU A 39 0.62 39.25 -33.33
CA LEU A 39 1.78 40.13 -33.39
C LEU A 39 2.07 40.79 -32.03
N LEU A 40 1.03 41.27 -31.33
CA LEU A 40 1.17 41.82 -29.97
C LEU A 40 1.70 40.78 -28.99
N VAL A 41 1.18 39.56 -29.03
CA VAL A 41 1.71 38.43 -28.24
C VAL A 41 3.16 38.13 -28.63
N ALA A 42 3.49 38.12 -29.93
CA ALA A 42 4.84 37.86 -30.40
C ALA A 42 5.84 38.92 -29.93
N VAL A 43 5.46 40.21 -29.94
CA VAL A 43 6.27 41.30 -29.41
C VAL A 43 6.46 41.14 -27.90
N ARG A 44 5.39 40.85 -27.15
CA ARG A 44 5.48 40.57 -25.70
C ARG A 44 6.42 39.40 -25.39
N ASP A 45 6.29 38.29 -26.11
CA ASP A 45 7.12 37.09 -25.96
C ASP A 45 8.59 37.37 -26.28
N ALA A 46 8.87 38.16 -27.32
CA ALA A 46 10.23 38.51 -27.75
C ALA A 46 10.93 39.50 -26.81
N THR A 47 10.17 40.36 -26.13
CA THR A 47 10.69 41.42 -25.25
C THR A 47 10.83 40.99 -23.80
N GLN A 48 10.01 40.04 -23.32
CA GLN A 48 10.12 39.53 -21.95
C GLN A 48 11.46 38.81 -21.71
N ARG A 49 11.93 38.82 -20.45
CA ARG A 49 13.26 38.31 -20.06
C ARG A 49 13.24 37.00 -19.26
N LYS A 50 12.07 36.46 -18.93
CA LYS A 50 11.89 35.31 -18.03
C LYS A 50 11.92 33.95 -18.74
N HIS A 51 11.35 33.85 -19.94
CA HIS A 51 11.19 32.58 -20.66
C HIS A 51 12.01 32.56 -21.95
N SER A 52 13.13 31.86 -21.96
CA SER A 52 14.02 31.77 -23.12
C SER A 52 13.36 31.15 -24.36
N VAL A 53 12.46 30.17 -24.17
CA VAL A 53 11.73 29.51 -25.27
C VAL A 53 10.78 30.48 -25.97
N LEU A 54 9.89 31.16 -25.22
CA LEU A 54 8.98 32.17 -25.79
C LEU A 54 9.76 33.31 -26.45
N ARG A 55 10.91 33.67 -25.87
CA ARG A 55 11.77 34.73 -26.41
C ARG A 55 12.39 34.37 -27.75
N ASN A 56 12.81 33.12 -27.94
CA ASN A 56 13.42 32.64 -29.18
C ASN A 56 12.39 32.23 -30.24
N PHE A 57 11.22 31.77 -29.80
CA PHE A 57 10.11 31.31 -30.64
C PHE A 57 8.79 31.97 -30.20
N PRO A 58 8.59 33.29 -30.46
CA PRO A 58 7.36 33.99 -30.08
C PRO A 58 6.13 33.32 -30.67
N VAL A 59 5.02 33.28 -29.93
CA VAL A 59 3.77 32.59 -30.31
C VAL A 59 3.92 31.06 -30.39
N LEU A 60 4.84 30.52 -31.19
CA LEU A 60 5.04 29.08 -31.38
C LEU A 60 5.47 28.36 -30.11
N GLY A 61 6.24 29.02 -29.24
CA GLY A 61 6.67 28.45 -27.96
C GLY A 61 5.50 28.11 -27.01
N HIS A 62 4.35 28.77 -27.15
CA HIS A 62 3.15 28.43 -26.35
C HIS A 62 2.60 27.04 -26.67
N MET A 63 2.75 26.57 -27.92
CA MET A 63 2.35 25.22 -28.30
C MET A 63 3.12 24.15 -27.53
N ARG A 64 4.42 24.37 -27.27
CA ARG A 64 5.22 23.48 -26.43
C ARG A 64 4.61 23.34 -25.04
N PHE A 65 4.34 24.45 -24.36
CA PHE A 65 3.79 24.42 -22.99
C PHE A 65 2.37 23.83 -22.94
N PHE A 66 1.57 24.05 -23.99
CA PHE A 66 0.27 23.41 -24.14
C PHE A 66 0.41 21.88 -24.26
N LEU A 67 1.30 21.39 -25.13
CA LEU A 67 1.57 19.97 -25.30
C LEU A 67 2.17 19.34 -24.04
N GLU A 68 3.08 20.04 -23.35
CA GLU A 68 3.65 19.61 -22.07
C GLU A 68 2.57 19.47 -20.99
N LYS A 69 1.55 20.34 -21.01
CA LYS A 69 0.43 20.30 -20.05
C LYS A 69 -0.47 19.07 -20.24
N ILE A 70 -0.73 18.65 -21.48
CA ILE A 70 -1.59 17.49 -21.81
C ILE A 70 -0.82 16.18 -21.97
N ARG A 71 0.52 16.25 -21.93
CA ARG A 71 1.41 15.10 -22.13
C ARG A 71 1.10 13.95 -21.15
N PRO A 72 0.91 14.17 -19.84
CA PRO A 72 0.66 13.07 -18.90
C PRO A 72 -0.57 12.25 -19.27
N GLU A 73 -1.67 12.91 -19.65
CA GLU A 73 -2.91 12.26 -20.06
C GLU A 73 -2.73 11.50 -21.38
N ILE A 74 -2.06 12.10 -22.37
CA ILE A 74 -1.78 11.41 -23.64
C ILE A 74 -0.96 10.13 -23.37
N GLN A 75 0.05 10.25 -22.52
CA GLN A 75 0.90 9.12 -22.17
C GLN A 75 0.10 8.00 -21.48
N GLN A 76 -0.72 8.37 -20.49
CA GLN A 76 -1.51 7.44 -19.69
C GLN A 76 -2.60 6.68 -20.48
N TYR A 77 -3.28 7.36 -21.41
CA TYR A 77 -4.47 6.79 -22.06
C TYR A 77 -4.19 6.19 -23.45
N PHE A 78 -3.22 6.74 -24.19
CA PHE A 78 -3.01 6.37 -25.59
C PHE A 78 -1.67 5.68 -25.87
N ILE A 79 -0.66 5.86 -25.00
CA ILE A 79 0.71 5.38 -25.28
C ILE A 79 1.12 4.23 -24.34
N GLU A 80 0.80 4.31 -23.05
CA GLU A 80 1.07 3.25 -22.07
C GLU A 80 0.46 1.91 -22.50
N ARG A 81 1.25 0.83 -22.37
CA ARG A 81 0.73 -0.53 -22.52
C ARG A 81 -0.01 -0.92 -21.24
N ASN A 82 -0.68 -2.07 -21.30
CA ASN A 82 -1.49 -2.53 -20.18
C ASN A 82 -0.66 -2.79 -18.90
N TYR A 83 0.61 -3.17 -19.04
CA TYR A 83 1.46 -3.73 -17.98
C TYR A 83 2.73 -2.92 -17.65
N ASP A 84 2.92 -1.72 -18.22
CA ASP A 84 4.15 -0.93 -18.03
C ASP A 84 3.96 0.51 -17.50
N GLY A 85 2.71 0.93 -17.28
CA GLY A 85 2.38 2.24 -16.71
C GLY A 85 2.89 2.44 -15.28
N LYS A 86 3.13 3.70 -14.90
CA LYS A 86 3.63 4.09 -13.57
C LYS A 86 2.78 5.21 -12.96
N PRO A 87 2.63 5.28 -11.62
CA PRO A 87 3.07 4.31 -10.62
C PRO A 87 2.30 2.98 -10.65
N PHE A 88 1.04 2.96 -11.09
CA PHE A 88 0.29 1.74 -11.40
C PHE A 88 0.05 1.65 -12.90
N ASP A 89 0.17 0.43 -13.42
CA ASP A 89 -0.15 0.13 -14.81
C ASP A 89 -1.67 0.08 -15.03
N ARG A 90 -2.09 -0.08 -16.29
CA ARG A 90 -3.51 -0.04 -16.64
C ARG A 90 -4.25 -1.30 -16.20
N ASP A 91 -3.63 -2.47 -16.18
CA ASP A 91 -4.25 -3.70 -15.69
C ASP A 91 -4.54 -3.59 -14.18
N GLN A 92 -3.57 -3.11 -13.39
CA GLN A 92 -3.75 -2.86 -11.95
C GLN A 92 -4.90 -1.87 -11.69
N ARG A 93 -4.94 -0.74 -12.41
CA ARG A 93 -6.02 0.25 -12.29
C ARG A 93 -7.37 -0.33 -12.70
N SER A 94 -7.42 -1.06 -13.81
CA SER A 94 -8.65 -1.65 -14.34
C SER A 94 -9.21 -2.74 -13.42
N LEU A 95 -8.33 -3.53 -12.79
CA LEU A 95 -8.72 -4.50 -11.77
C LEU A 95 -9.44 -3.82 -10.61
N VAL A 96 -8.86 -2.74 -10.07
CA VAL A 96 -9.47 -1.99 -8.97
C VAL A 96 -10.81 -1.37 -9.40
N TYR A 97 -10.87 -0.73 -10.58
CA TYR A 97 -12.10 -0.11 -11.07
C TYR A 97 -13.21 -1.11 -11.36
N SER A 98 -12.88 -2.29 -11.90
CA SER A 98 -13.86 -3.34 -12.22
C SER A 98 -14.46 -3.93 -10.94
N ARG A 99 -13.61 -4.27 -9.95
CA ARG A 99 -14.05 -4.74 -8.64
C ARG A 99 -14.87 -3.70 -7.89
N ALA A 100 -14.46 -2.44 -7.94
CA ALA A 100 -15.23 -1.33 -7.38
C ALA A 100 -16.62 -1.21 -8.02
N LYS A 101 -16.78 -1.59 -9.29
CA LYS A 101 -18.07 -1.65 -10.00
C LYS A 101 -18.83 -2.97 -9.77
N GLY A 102 -18.29 -3.90 -9.00
CA GLY A 102 -18.91 -5.19 -8.66
C GLY A 102 -18.60 -6.33 -9.63
N PHE A 103 -17.74 -6.12 -10.64
CA PHE A 103 -17.36 -7.16 -11.59
C PHE A 103 -16.19 -7.99 -11.07
N LYS A 104 -16.18 -9.29 -11.39
CA LYS A 104 -14.98 -10.12 -11.28
C LYS A 104 -13.97 -9.63 -12.33
N GLY A 105 -12.71 -9.47 -11.93
CA GLY A 105 -11.67 -8.80 -12.71
C GLY A 105 -11.14 -9.64 -13.87
N ASP A 106 -12.04 -10.22 -14.66
CA ASP A 106 -11.70 -11.23 -15.67
C ASP A 106 -11.10 -10.58 -16.92
N LYS A 107 -10.04 -11.19 -17.44
CA LYS A 107 -9.38 -10.82 -18.70
C LYS A 107 -9.22 -12.04 -19.58
N ALA A 108 -9.67 -11.95 -20.83
CA ALA A 108 -9.58 -13.05 -21.80
C ALA A 108 -8.19 -13.13 -22.46
N PHE A 109 -7.94 -14.23 -23.18
CA PHE A 109 -6.79 -14.45 -24.09
C PHE A 109 -5.42 -14.77 -23.43
N GLY A 110 -5.24 -14.51 -22.13
CA GLY A 110 -4.06 -14.93 -21.35
C GLY A 110 -3.21 -13.78 -20.80
N THR A 111 -2.04 -14.12 -20.24
CA THR A 111 -1.13 -13.14 -19.63
C THR A 111 -0.36 -12.34 -20.68
N GLU A 112 -0.27 -11.02 -20.51
CA GLU A 112 0.61 -10.14 -21.30
C GLU A 112 2.00 -9.97 -20.66
N LEU A 113 2.20 -10.51 -19.45
CA LEU A 113 3.47 -10.41 -18.73
C LEU A 113 4.53 -11.33 -19.31
N ASN A 114 5.78 -10.89 -19.27
CA ASN A 114 6.92 -11.74 -19.60
C ASN A 114 7.24 -12.68 -18.43
N VAL A 115 6.66 -13.88 -18.45
CA VAL A 115 6.83 -14.89 -17.38
C VAL A 115 8.26 -15.45 -17.25
N ASN A 116 9.15 -15.14 -18.21
CA ASN A 116 10.55 -15.53 -18.18
C ASN A 116 11.49 -14.43 -17.69
N GLU A 117 10.98 -13.23 -17.42
CA GLU A 117 11.80 -12.13 -16.94
C GLU A 117 12.29 -12.37 -15.51
N PRO A 118 13.59 -12.14 -15.20
CA PRO A 118 14.06 -12.12 -13.84
C PRO A 118 13.23 -11.18 -12.96
N GLY A 119 12.76 -11.68 -11.82
CA GLY A 119 11.85 -10.97 -10.93
C GLY A 119 10.37 -11.32 -11.10
N TYR A 120 9.97 -12.04 -12.15
CA TYR A 120 8.61 -12.57 -12.25
C TYR A 120 8.32 -13.56 -11.12
N GLU A 121 7.13 -13.42 -10.51
CA GLU A 121 6.70 -14.16 -9.35
C GLU A 121 5.41 -14.93 -9.62
N TYR A 122 5.32 -16.14 -9.07
CA TYR A 122 4.13 -16.98 -9.21
C TYR A 122 3.97 -17.92 -8.01
N PHE A 123 2.72 -18.26 -7.72
CA PHE A 123 2.37 -19.24 -6.69
C PHE A 123 2.48 -20.67 -7.22
N VAL A 124 2.77 -21.60 -6.32
CA VAL A 124 2.66 -23.05 -6.59
C VAL A 124 1.26 -23.49 -6.19
N GLN A 125 0.44 -23.86 -7.17
CA GLN A 125 -0.88 -24.43 -6.92
C GLN A 125 -0.80 -25.90 -6.46
N SER A 126 -1.80 -26.33 -5.70
CA SER A 126 -2.02 -27.75 -5.39
C SER A 126 -2.75 -28.44 -6.55
N VAL A 127 -2.39 -29.69 -6.85
CA VAL A 127 -3.18 -30.56 -7.75
C VAL A 127 -4.48 -31.06 -7.10
N ALA A 128 -4.59 -30.91 -5.78
CA ALA A 128 -5.78 -31.16 -4.98
C ALA A 128 -6.09 -29.87 -4.19
N PRO A 129 -6.65 -28.83 -4.82
CA PRO A 129 -6.97 -27.58 -4.15
C PRO A 129 -8.09 -27.80 -3.13
N LYS A 130 -8.16 -26.91 -2.14
CA LYS A 130 -9.24 -26.88 -1.15
C LYS A 130 -10.45 -26.13 -1.70
N PRO A 131 -11.65 -26.34 -1.12
CA PRO A 131 -12.79 -25.46 -1.39
C PRO A 131 -12.47 -24.01 -1.05
N ALA A 132 -13.09 -23.07 -1.77
CA ALA A 132 -13.01 -21.66 -1.42
C ALA A 132 -13.63 -21.42 -0.03
N PRO A 133 -13.07 -20.51 0.79
CA PRO A 133 -13.65 -20.22 2.09
C PRO A 133 -15.01 -19.52 1.93
N GLU A 134 -15.96 -19.86 2.79
CA GLU A 134 -17.26 -19.18 2.84
C GLU A 134 -17.15 -17.79 3.49
N ASP A 135 -16.31 -17.69 4.52
CA ASP A 135 -16.08 -16.48 5.30
C ASP A 135 -14.69 -15.89 5.06
N GLU A 136 -14.55 -14.59 5.31
CA GLU A 136 -13.26 -13.90 5.29
C GLU A 136 -12.34 -14.35 6.43
N HIS A 137 -11.07 -14.63 6.11
CA HIS A 137 -10.04 -14.79 7.13
C HIS A 137 -9.71 -13.46 7.82
N ARG A 138 -9.48 -13.50 9.13
CA ARG A 138 -9.17 -12.31 9.94
C ARG A 138 -7.94 -12.52 10.81
N VAL A 139 -7.32 -11.40 11.18
CA VAL A 139 -6.11 -11.36 12.00
C VAL A 139 -6.40 -10.65 13.31
N ARG A 140 -6.18 -11.33 14.42
CA ARG A 140 -6.34 -10.75 15.76
C ARG A 140 -5.17 -9.85 16.13
N LEU A 141 -5.45 -8.56 16.25
CA LEU A 141 -4.56 -7.54 16.79
C LEU A 141 -4.74 -7.44 18.31
N GLY A 142 -3.66 -7.58 19.07
CA GLY A 142 -3.68 -7.55 20.53
C GLY A 142 -2.80 -8.66 21.10
N GLY A 143 -1.65 -8.27 21.64
CA GLY A 143 -0.74 -9.14 22.37
C GLY A 143 -1.23 -9.42 23.80
N PRO A 144 -0.38 -10.05 24.63
CA PRO A 144 -0.76 -10.48 25.98
C PRO A 144 -1.26 -9.36 26.91
N ASP A 145 -0.80 -8.13 26.69
CA ASP A 145 -1.14 -6.97 27.52
C ASP A 145 -2.39 -6.22 27.03
N CYS A 146 -2.96 -6.63 25.90
CA CYS A 146 -4.14 -6.00 25.31
C CYS A 146 -5.42 -6.49 25.99
N LEU A 147 -6.29 -5.55 26.38
CA LEU A 147 -7.57 -5.85 27.02
C LEU A 147 -8.74 -5.84 26.01
N GLN A 148 -8.57 -5.17 24.88
CA GLN A 148 -9.61 -4.98 23.86
C GLN A 148 -9.11 -5.35 22.46
N PRO A 149 -8.75 -6.63 22.21
CA PRO A 149 -8.24 -7.07 20.92
C PRO A 149 -9.24 -6.84 19.78
N TYR A 150 -8.73 -6.70 18.56
CA TYR A 150 -9.50 -6.41 17.35
C TYR A 150 -9.18 -7.40 16.23
N ASP A 151 -10.21 -7.98 15.61
CA ASP A 151 -10.06 -8.94 14.51
C ASP A 151 -10.13 -8.21 13.15
N ALA A 152 -8.97 -7.81 12.65
CA ALA A 152 -8.80 -7.05 11.42
C ALA A 152 -8.99 -7.93 10.17
N SER A 153 -9.50 -7.34 9.09
CA SER A 153 -9.47 -7.97 7.77
C SER A 153 -8.03 -8.20 7.28
N LEU A 154 -7.83 -9.14 6.35
CA LEU A 154 -6.57 -9.27 5.61
C LEU A 154 -6.23 -8.00 4.78
N LEU A 155 -7.20 -7.14 4.46
CA LEU A 155 -6.98 -5.89 3.75
C LEU A 155 -7.72 -4.73 4.44
N ASN A 156 -7.02 -3.68 4.86
CA ASN A 156 -7.68 -2.50 5.46
C ASN A 156 -7.31 -1.21 4.70
N ILE A 157 -8.08 -0.14 4.91
CA ILE A 157 -7.76 1.16 4.30
C ILE A 157 -6.55 1.75 5.03
N SER A 158 -5.49 2.06 4.30
CA SER A 158 -4.26 2.63 4.87
C SER A 158 -4.35 4.14 5.10
N ALA A 159 -3.51 4.64 6.00
CA ALA A 159 -3.41 6.01 6.45
C ALA A 159 -3.44 7.04 5.32
N MET A 160 -4.49 7.85 5.31
CA MET A 160 -4.63 9.00 4.43
C MET A 160 -5.34 10.13 5.15
N SER A 161 -4.58 11.16 5.53
CA SER A 161 -5.10 12.27 6.33
C SER A 161 -6.29 12.99 5.67
N PHE A 162 -7.30 13.35 6.47
CA PHE A 162 -8.19 14.46 6.14
C PHE A 162 -7.36 15.74 5.94
N GLY A 163 -7.63 16.45 4.84
CA GLY A 163 -6.81 17.53 4.31
C GLY A 163 -5.99 17.10 3.10
N SER A 164 -5.34 15.94 3.15
CA SER A 164 -4.82 15.33 1.91
C SER A 164 -5.97 14.84 1.04
N LEU A 165 -6.90 14.11 1.65
CA LEU A 165 -8.19 13.75 1.09
C LEU A 165 -9.24 14.83 1.33
N SER A 166 -10.22 14.92 0.44
CA SER A 166 -11.45 15.69 0.64
C SER A 166 -12.33 15.02 1.70
N LYS A 167 -13.24 15.79 2.33
CA LYS A 167 -14.20 15.21 3.27
C LYS A 167 -15.08 14.12 2.64
N ASN A 168 -15.50 14.29 1.39
CA ASN A 168 -16.32 13.28 0.70
C ASN A 168 -15.54 11.98 0.48
N ALA A 169 -14.23 12.06 0.21
CA ALA A 169 -13.41 10.85 0.08
C ALA A 169 -13.24 10.12 1.41
N VAL A 170 -13.05 10.86 2.52
CA VAL A 170 -13.00 10.28 3.87
C VAL A 170 -14.33 9.62 4.23
N LEU A 171 -15.45 10.31 3.99
CA LEU A 171 -16.80 9.79 4.22
C LEU A 171 -17.10 8.53 3.37
N ALA A 172 -16.73 8.53 2.09
CA ALA A 172 -16.92 7.37 1.22
C ALA A 172 -16.11 6.16 1.71
N MET A 173 -14.85 6.36 2.10
CA MET A 173 -14.02 5.31 2.68
C MET A 173 -14.60 4.79 4.00
N ASN A 174 -15.10 5.69 4.85
CA ASN A 174 -15.75 5.34 6.11
C ASN A 174 -17.02 4.51 5.86
N LYS A 175 -17.86 4.94 4.92
CA LYS A 175 -19.07 4.21 4.54
C LYS A 175 -18.73 2.80 4.02
N GLY A 176 -17.74 2.68 3.14
CA GLY A 176 -17.32 1.38 2.60
C GLY A 176 -16.75 0.45 3.68
N ALA A 177 -15.92 0.98 4.57
CA ALA A 177 -15.38 0.25 5.72
C ALA A 177 -16.47 -0.23 6.68
N ALA A 178 -17.47 0.61 6.98
CA ALA A 178 -18.62 0.24 7.81
C ALA A 178 -19.46 -0.87 7.16
N LEU A 179 -19.72 -0.78 5.85
CA LEU A 179 -20.49 -1.78 5.12
C LEU A 179 -19.78 -3.15 5.05
N GLY A 180 -18.46 -3.15 4.89
CA GLY A 180 -17.68 -4.38 4.76
C GLY A 180 -17.07 -4.93 6.05
N GLY A 181 -17.22 -4.23 7.18
CA GLY A 181 -16.66 -4.67 8.48
C GLY A 181 -15.13 -4.71 8.50
N PHE A 182 -14.45 -3.75 7.89
CA PHE A 182 -12.99 -3.62 7.89
C PHE A 182 -12.55 -2.22 8.38
N ALA A 183 -11.28 -2.07 8.75
CA ALA A 183 -10.83 -0.83 9.37
C ALA A 183 -10.51 0.27 8.35
N GLN A 184 -10.81 1.51 8.73
CA GLN A 184 -10.26 2.71 8.12
C GLN A 184 -9.17 3.32 9.00
N GLU A 185 -7.95 3.44 8.46
CA GLU A 185 -6.88 4.19 9.12
C GLU A 185 -7.00 5.70 8.83
N THR A 186 -7.02 6.54 9.87
CA THR A 186 -7.33 7.98 9.76
C THR A 186 -6.22 8.82 9.11
N GLY A 187 -4.98 8.30 9.13
CA GLY A 187 -3.79 9.07 8.82
C GLY A 187 -3.49 10.20 9.82
N GLU A 188 -2.39 10.92 9.60
CA GLU A 188 -1.93 12.03 10.46
C GLU A 188 -2.84 13.28 10.51
N GLY A 189 -4.03 13.26 9.90
CA GLY A 189 -4.90 14.45 9.81
C GLY A 189 -5.68 14.77 11.08
N GLY A 190 -5.58 13.89 12.09
CA GLY A 190 -6.45 13.85 13.25
C GLY A 190 -7.69 12.97 13.03
N LEU A 191 -8.35 12.62 14.14
CA LEU A 191 -9.65 11.94 14.15
C LEU A 191 -10.77 12.99 14.09
N THR A 192 -11.60 12.93 13.04
CA THR A 192 -12.63 13.93 12.74
C THR A 192 -14.02 13.31 12.68
N GLU A 193 -15.06 14.15 12.68
CA GLU A 193 -16.46 13.72 12.51
C GLU A 193 -16.69 12.90 11.23
N TYR A 194 -15.94 13.18 10.16
CA TYR A 194 -16.01 12.43 8.90
C TYR A 194 -15.57 10.96 9.03
N HIS A 195 -14.66 10.67 9.95
CA HIS A 195 -14.26 9.30 10.28
C HIS A 195 -15.26 8.61 11.20
N LEU A 196 -16.13 9.36 11.88
CA LEU A 196 -17.11 8.81 12.82
C LEU A 196 -18.51 8.66 12.19
N ALA A 197 -18.74 9.31 11.05
CA ALA A 197 -20.07 9.52 10.47
C ALA A 197 -20.86 8.23 10.13
N HIS A 198 -20.18 7.17 9.69
CA HIS A 198 -20.83 5.90 9.31
C HIS A 198 -20.55 4.75 10.27
N GLY A 199 -19.81 4.99 11.37
CA GLY A 199 -19.58 3.99 12.41
C GLY A 199 -18.62 2.87 12.02
N ALA A 200 -17.73 3.08 11.05
CA ALA A 200 -16.70 2.09 10.71
C ALA A 200 -15.70 1.90 11.86
N ASP A 201 -15.05 0.74 11.87
CA ASP A 201 -13.90 0.49 12.72
C ASP A 201 -12.71 1.35 12.26
N LEU A 202 -11.99 1.93 13.22
CA LEU A 202 -10.91 2.87 12.96
C LEU A 202 -9.59 2.39 13.57
N ILE A 203 -8.53 2.50 12.77
CA ILE A 203 -7.16 2.54 13.30
C ILE A 203 -6.77 4.02 13.37
N TRP A 204 -6.70 4.57 14.58
CA TRP A 204 -6.38 5.98 14.74
C TRP A 204 -4.87 6.19 14.65
N GLU A 205 -4.44 6.82 13.56
CA GLU A 205 -3.05 7.20 13.34
C GLU A 205 -2.79 8.64 13.78
N PHE A 206 -1.64 8.88 14.42
CA PHE A 206 -1.05 10.20 14.56
C PHE A 206 0.45 10.16 14.28
N GLY A 207 0.98 11.25 13.71
CA GLY A 207 2.42 11.43 13.46
C GLY A 207 3.06 12.43 14.41
N SER A 208 4.28 12.84 14.09
CA SER A 208 5.11 13.79 14.87
C SER A 208 4.50 15.16 15.12
N GLY A 209 3.50 15.56 14.32
CA GLY A 209 2.74 16.81 14.53
C GLY A 209 1.63 16.69 15.58
N TYR A 210 1.37 15.47 16.07
CA TYR A 210 0.33 15.11 17.05
C TYR A 210 -1.06 15.67 16.73
N PHE A 211 -1.38 15.85 15.45
CA PHE A 211 -2.67 16.40 15.05
C PHE A 211 -3.82 15.53 15.56
N GLY A 212 -4.82 16.19 16.16
CA GLY A 212 -5.92 15.53 16.84
C GLY A 212 -5.62 15.08 18.28
N THR A 213 -4.38 15.17 18.76
CA THR A 213 -3.94 14.75 20.11
C THR A 213 -2.80 15.63 20.66
N ARG A 214 -2.87 16.94 20.42
CA ARG A 214 -1.81 17.90 20.76
C ARG A 214 -2.31 19.02 21.67
N ASP A 215 -1.37 19.58 22.44
CA ASP A 215 -1.55 20.81 23.20
C ASP A 215 -1.34 22.07 22.31
N GLU A 216 -1.50 23.25 22.91
CA GLU A 216 -1.31 24.55 22.26
C GLU A 216 0.15 24.78 21.80
N HIS A 217 1.11 24.06 22.38
CA HIS A 217 2.53 24.12 22.03
C HIS A 217 2.93 23.11 20.96
N GLY A 218 2.03 22.19 20.59
CA GLY A 218 2.25 21.14 19.62
C GLY A 218 2.91 19.88 20.16
N ASN A 219 2.95 19.70 21.48
CA ASN A 219 3.34 18.46 22.11
C ASN A 219 2.15 17.52 22.25
N PHE A 220 2.44 16.25 22.54
CA PHE A 220 1.42 15.24 22.80
C PHE A 220 0.57 15.58 24.05
N ASP A 221 -0.75 15.62 23.88
CA ASP A 221 -1.71 15.82 24.97
C ASP A 221 -2.35 14.47 25.38
N PRO A 222 -2.06 13.97 26.60
CA PRO A 222 -2.57 12.67 27.07
C PRO A 222 -4.08 12.66 27.34
N GLU A 223 -4.69 13.78 27.67
CA GLU A 223 -6.12 13.82 28.02
C GLU A 223 -6.98 13.88 26.75
N VAL A 224 -6.57 14.67 25.75
CA VAL A 224 -7.19 14.63 24.42
C VAL A 224 -7.01 13.26 23.79
N PHE A 225 -5.83 12.64 23.95
CA PHE A 225 -5.60 11.27 23.52
C PHE A 225 -6.58 10.30 24.19
N ARG A 226 -6.70 10.36 25.53
CA ARG A 226 -7.55 9.48 26.34
C ARG A 226 -9.01 9.57 25.89
N GLU A 227 -9.53 10.78 25.69
CA GLU A 227 -10.92 11.00 25.27
C GLU A 227 -11.19 10.33 23.91
N LYS A 228 -10.38 10.63 22.91
CA LYS A 228 -10.59 10.16 21.53
C LYS A 228 -10.27 8.68 21.35
N SER A 229 -9.18 8.21 21.95
CA SER A 229 -8.78 6.80 21.85
C SER A 229 -9.81 5.86 22.47
N ARG A 230 -10.62 6.33 23.43
CA ARG A 230 -11.66 5.52 24.08
C ARG A 230 -12.99 5.46 23.32
N LEU A 231 -13.15 6.22 22.23
CA LEU A 231 -14.34 6.14 21.39
C LEU A 231 -14.55 4.69 20.89
N PRO A 232 -15.80 4.15 20.88
CA PRO A 232 -16.06 2.75 20.51
C PRO A 232 -15.60 2.37 19.10
N GLN A 233 -15.60 3.32 18.17
CA GLN A 233 -15.17 3.15 16.78
C GLN A 233 -13.66 3.00 16.65
N VAL A 234 -12.87 3.57 17.57
CA VAL A 234 -11.41 3.42 17.56
C VAL A 234 -11.07 2.02 18.07
N LYS A 235 -10.56 1.17 17.20
CA LYS A 235 -10.21 -0.22 17.53
C LYS A 235 -8.74 -0.44 17.80
N ALA A 236 -7.87 0.40 17.23
CA ALA A 236 -6.44 0.35 17.47
C ALA A 236 -5.81 1.74 17.30
N ILE A 237 -4.60 1.90 17.84
CA ILE A 237 -3.81 3.13 17.76
C ILE A 237 -2.54 2.84 16.97
N ASN A 238 -2.21 3.70 16.01
CA ASN A 238 -1.00 3.59 15.21
C ASN A 238 -0.11 4.84 15.36
N ILE A 239 1.11 4.66 15.86
CA ILE A 239 2.12 5.73 15.91
C ILE A 239 2.86 5.74 14.58
N LYS A 240 2.77 6.82 13.81
CA LYS A 240 3.51 6.93 12.55
C LYS A 240 4.92 7.49 12.78
N LEU A 241 5.91 6.60 12.77
CA LEU A 241 7.32 6.97 12.84
C LEU A 241 7.83 7.52 11.49
N SER A 242 7.43 6.87 10.39
CA SER A 242 7.77 7.31 9.03
C SER A 242 6.79 6.75 8.00
N GLN A 243 6.90 7.20 6.75
CA GLN A 243 6.17 6.63 5.60
C GLN A 243 7.10 6.42 4.42
N GLY A 244 6.76 5.46 3.57
CA GLY A 244 7.58 5.06 2.42
C GLY A 244 7.95 6.17 1.45
N ALA A 245 7.04 7.10 1.18
CA ALA A 245 7.26 8.16 0.17
C ALA A 245 8.24 9.27 0.61
N LYS A 246 8.53 9.36 1.91
CA LYS A 246 9.45 10.37 2.47
C LYS A 246 9.89 10.00 3.89
N PRO A 247 10.64 8.90 4.05
CA PRO A 247 11.18 8.52 5.36
C PRO A 247 12.10 9.63 5.88
N GLY A 248 12.06 9.86 7.20
CA GLY A 248 12.85 10.92 7.85
C GLY A 248 12.30 12.35 7.69
N LEU A 249 11.15 12.54 7.04
CA LEU A 249 10.44 13.82 7.00
C LEU A 249 9.03 13.70 7.59
N GLY A 250 8.56 14.81 8.19
CA GLY A 250 7.18 14.92 8.64
C GLY A 250 6.15 15.08 7.52
N GLY A 251 4.87 14.92 7.87
CA GLY A 251 3.72 15.24 7.02
C GLY A 251 3.79 16.67 6.46
N VAL A 252 3.29 16.87 5.23
CA VAL A 252 3.20 18.18 4.59
C VAL A 252 1.80 18.34 4.02
N LEU A 253 1.10 19.39 4.45
CA LEU A 253 -0.15 19.82 3.84
C LEU A 253 0.01 21.26 3.34
N PRO A 254 -0.03 21.51 2.02
CA PRO A 254 0.07 22.86 1.46
C PRO A 254 -0.98 23.81 2.04
N GLY A 255 -0.59 25.06 2.32
CA GLY A 255 -1.49 26.06 2.92
C GLY A 255 -2.76 26.32 2.11
N SER A 256 -2.71 26.15 0.78
CA SER A 256 -3.88 26.21 -0.11
C SER A 256 -4.94 25.14 0.17
N LYS A 257 -4.61 24.12 0.97
CA LYS A 257 -5.51 23.06 1.43
C LYS A 257 -5.84 23.18 2.92
N VAL A 258 -5.31 24.16 3.65
CA VAL A 258 -5.60 24.35 5.07
C VAL A 258 -6.79 25.31 5.19
N THR A 259 -7.99 24.74 5.07
CA THR A 259 -9.26 25.46 5.29
C THR A 259 -9.51 25.67 6.78
N ALA A 260 -10.43 26.55 7.16
CA ALA A 260 -10.88 26.73 8.55
C ALA A 260 -11.21 25.40 9.26
N GLU A 261 -11.86 24.48 8.56
CA GLU A 261 -12.20 23.16 9.09
C GLU A 261 -10.97 22.29 9.37
N ILE A 262 -9.99 22.29 8.47
CA ILE A 262 -8.74 21.54 8.65
C ILE A 262 -7.87 22.19 9.73
N ALA A 263 -7.84 23.51 9.77
CA ALA A 263 -7.19 24.30 10.82
C ALA A 263 -7.74 23.92 12.20
N ALA A 264 -9.06 23.84 12.35
CA ALA A 264 -9.72 23.40 13.59
C ALA A 264 -9.41 21.94 13.93
N ALA A 265 -9.50 21.03 12.96
CA ALA A 265 -9.19 19.60 13.18
C ALA A 265 -7.74 19.35 13.63
N ARG A 266 -6.81 20.20 13.17
CA ARG A 266 -5.37 20.06 13.43
C ARG A 266 -4.83 20.98 14.52
N GLY A 267 -5.58 21.99 14.97
CA GLY A 267 -5.06 23.01 15.89
C GLY A 267 -3.93 23.84 15.27
N VAL A 268 -4.09 24.27 14.00
CA VAL A 268 -3.09 25.08 13.27
C VAL A 268 -3.74 26.30 12.61
N PRO A 269 -3.00 27.37 12.27
CA PRO A 269 -3.56 28.54 11.59
C PRO A 269 -4.09 28.22 10.19
N GLU A 270 -5.23 28.83 9.83
CA GLU A 270 -5.82 28.71 8.48
C GLU A 270 -4.88 29.27 7.39
N GLY A 271 -4.85 28.61 6.23
CA GLY A 271 -4.08 29.05 5.06
C GLY A 271 -2.56 28.86 5.16
N GLN A 272 -2.03 28.50 6.34
CA GLN A 272 -0.61 28.27 6.52
C GLN A 272 -0.22 26.85 6.13
N THR A 273 0.88 26.69 5.39
CA THR A 273 1.42 25.35 5.09
C THR A 273 1.79 24.64 6.39
N CYS A 274 1.20 23.48 6.58
CA CYS A 274 1.39 22.64 7.75
C CYS A 274 2.53 21.65 7.47
N ILE A 275 3.65 21.80 8.17
CA ILE A 275 4.82 20.92 8.11
C ILE A 275 4.99 20.28 9.48
N SER A 276 4.87 18.97 9.58
CA SER A 276 5.14 18.25 10.82
C SER A 276 6.65 18.18 11.07
N PRO A 277 7.10 18.12 12.34
CA PRO A 277 8.48 17.79 12.68
C PRO A 277 8.94 16.47 12.05
N ALA A 278 10.24 16.28 11.86
CA ALA A 278 10.78 15.03 11.32
C ALA A 278 10.71 13.86 12.32
N SER A 279 10.72 14.16 13.62
CA SER A 279 10.69 13.18 14.70
C SER A 279 9.64 13.54 15.75
N HIS A 280 9.23 12.55 16.54
CA HIS A 280 8.33 12.74 17.67
C HIS A 280 9.07 13.44 18.82
N SER A 281 8.44 14.43 19.45
CA SER A 281 8.98 15.05 20.68
C SER A 281 8.75 14.23 21.96
N ALA A 282 7.93 13.17 21.91
CA ALA A 282 7.55 12.37 23.08
C ALA A 282 8.60 11.29 23.43
N PHE A 283 9.50 10.99 22.50
CA PHE A 283 10.56 10.00 22.67
C PHE A 283 11.71 10.30 21.70
N THR A 284 12.91 9.96 22.11
CA THR A 284 14.16 10.14 21.36
C THR A 284 14.95 8.84 21.23
N THR A 285 14.57 7.80 21.99
CA THR A 285 15.23 6.49 21.99
C THR A 285 14.23 5.37 21.74
N PRO A 286 14.69 4.18 21.29
CA PRO A 286 13.85 2.99 21.22
C PRO A 286 13.16 2.66 22.54
N ARG A 287 13.88 2.76 23.67
CA ARG A 287 13.32 2.54 25.02
C ARG A 287 12.17 3.50 25.34
N GLU A 288 12.35 4.79 25.07
CA GLU A 288 11.31 5.79 25.27
C GLU A 288 10.10 5.54 24.36
N LEU A 289 10.30 5.10 23.11
CA LEU A 289 9.21 4.68 22.22
C LEU A 289 8.41 3.52 22.83
N ILE A 290 9.06 2.49 23.36
CA ILE A 290 8.37 1.35 23.97
C ILE A 290 7.61 1.75 25.25
N ARG A 291 8.20 2.61 26.08
CA ARG A 291 7.49 3.19 27.24
C ARG A 291 6.29 4.04 26.81
N PHE A 292 6.42 4.76 25.70
CA PHE A 292 5.32 5.51 25.14
C PHE A 292 4.19 4.59 24.65
N VAL A 293 4.51 3.47 23.99
CA VAL A 293 3.53 2.42 23.64
C VAL A 293 2.77 1.92 24.87
N ALA A 294 3.46 1.64 25.97
CA ALA A 294 2.83 1.24 27.24
C ALA A 294 1.85 2.30 27.74
N ARG A 295 2.28 3.57 27.76
CA ARG A 295 1.46 4.71 28.18
C ARG A 295 0.20 4.86 27.33
N LEU A 296 0.31 4.74 26.00
CA LEU A 296 -0.87 4.83 25.11
C LEU A 296 -1.86 3.70 25.36
N ARG A 297 -1.37 2.49 25.68
CA ARG A 297 -2.22 1.35 26.02
C ARG A 297 -3.05 1.64 27.27
N GLU A 298 -2.44 2.19 28.31
CA GLU A 298 -3.16 2.60 29.53
C GLU A 298 -4.18 3.70 29.26
N LEU A 299 -3.79 4.75 28.53
CA LEU A 299 -4.67 5.88 28.22
C LEU A 299 -5.89 5.44 27.40
N SER A 300 -5.69 4.56 26.41
CA SER A 300 -6.76 4.02 25.55
C SER A 300 -7.70 3.03 26.25
N GLY A 301 -7.40 2.63 27.48
CA GLY A 301 -8.17 1.61 28.20
C GLY A 301 -7.86 0.18 27.75
N GLY A 302 -6.64 -0.06 27.24
CA GLY A 302 -6.16 -1.39 26.87
C GLY A 302 -6.41 -1.80 25.42
N LYS A 303 -6.51 -0.83 24.49
CA LYS A 303 -6.63 -1.13 23.05
C LYS A 303 -5.28 -1.51 22.43
N PRO A 304 -5.25 -2.24 21.31
CA PRO A 304 -4.04 -2.53 20.55
C PRO A 304 -3.29 -1.25 20.17
N ILE A 305 -2.00 -1.21 20.49
CA ILE A 305 -1.10 -0.12 20.15
C ILE A 305 -0.03 -0.66 19.19
N GLY A 306 0.09 -0.03 18.03
CA GLY A 306 1.13 -0.34 17.06
C GLY A 306 1.87 0.89 16.61
N PHE A 307 2.86 0.67 15.76
CA PHE A 307 3.55 1.74 15.06
C PHE A 307 3.82 1.37 13.60
N LYS A 308 4.08 2.39 12.80
CA LYS A 308 4.30 2.29 11.37
C LYS A 308 5.58 2.98 10.96
N LEU A 309 6.34 2.34 10.07
CA LEU A 309 7.59 2.86 9.55
C LEU A 309 7.93 2.29 8.19
N CYS A 310 8.60 3.10 7.38
CA CYS A 310 9.48 2.57 6.34
C CYS A 310 10.80 2.15 6.98
N VAL A 311 11.13 0.86 6.87
CA VAL A 311 12.37 0.30 7.39
C VAL A 311 13.54 0.89 6.61
N GLY A 312 14.61 1.26 7.32
CA GLY A 312 15.84 1.79 6.72
C GLY A 312 17.10 1.11 7.25
N SER A 313 17.28 1.07 8.57
CA SER A 313 18.44 0.46 9.23
C SER A 313 18.06 -0.82 9.96
N ARG A 314 18.80 -1.91 9.73
CA ARG A 314 18.64 -3.16 10.49
C ARG A 314 18.92 -2.94 11.98
N VAL A 315 20.00 -2.20 12.29
CA VAL A 315 20.42 -1.88 13.65
C VAL A 315 19.32 -1.16 14.43
N GLU A 316 18.60 -0.21 13.83
CA GLU A 316 17.52 0.50 14.51
C GLU A 316 16.34 -0.42 14.84
N ILE A 317 16.02 -1.37 13.95
CA ILE A 317 14.98 -2.37 14.23
C ILE A 317 15.42 -3.28 15.39
N LEU A 318 16.67 -3.74 15.38
CA LEU A 318 17.22 -4.57 16.45
C LEU A 318 17.28 -3.80 17.78
N ALA A 319 17.56 -2.49 17.75
CA ALA A 319 17.56 -1.63 18.93
C ALA A 319 16.14 -1.52 19.54
N ILE A 320 15.12 -1.40 18.69
CA ILE A 320 13.72 -1.46 19.13
C ILE A 320 13.40 -2.84 19.72
N CYS A 321 13.83 -3.94 19.10
CA CYS A 321 13.62 -5.29 19.65
C CYS A 321 14.28 -5.46 21.03
N LYS A 322 15.51 -4.95 21.22
CA LYS A 322 16.18 -4.95 22.54
C LYS A 322 15.39 -4.16 23.58
N ALA A 323 14.94 -2.96 23.22
CA ALA A 323 14.12 -2.15 24.10
C ALA A 323 12.82 -2.87 24.52
N MET A 324 12.17 -3.59 23.59
CA MET A 324 10.97 -4.39 23.93
C MET A 324 11.28 -5.50 24.94
N ILE A 325 12.40 -6.21 24.76
CA ILE A 325 12.81 -7.30 25.66
C ILE A 325 13.15 -6.77 27.04
N GLU A 326 13.93 -5.68 27.12
CA GLU A 326 14.39 -5.12 28.39
C GLU A 326 13.28 -4.45 29.20
N GLU A 327 12.37 -3.74 28.53
CA GLU A 327 11.21 -3.12 29.19
C GLU A 327 10.10 -4.14 29.48
N GLY A 328 10.15 -5.33 28.86
CA GLY A 328 9.11 -6.35 28.98
C GLY A 328 7.78 -5.93 28.37
N VAL A 329 7.78 -4.95 27.47
CA VAL A 329 6.60 -4.41 26.79
C VAL A 329 6.82 -4.43 25.27
N SER A 330 5.81 -4.81 24.50
CA SER A 330 5.83 -4.74 23.04
C SER A 330 4.63 -3.95 22.52
N PRO A 331 4.67 -3.43 21.27
CA PRO A 331 3.45 -3.12 20.55
C PRO A 331 2.65 -4.41 20.27
N ASP A 332 1.41 -4.24 19.86
CA ASP A 332 0.50 -5.31 19.45
C ASP A 332 0.61 -5.61 17.95
N PHE A 333 1.01 -4.61 17.16
CA PHE A 333 1.28 -4.75 15.73
C PHE A 333 2.31 -3.73 15.24
N ILE A 334 2.96 -4.03 14.12
CA ILE A 334 3.88 -3.12 13.41
C ILE A 334 3.51 -3.11 11.93
N ILE A 335 3.33 -1.94 11.33
CA ILE A 335 3.07 -1.81 9.89
C ILE A 335 4.34 -1.39 9.16
N VAL A 336 4.83 -2.23 8.26
CA VAL A 336 5.98 -1.95 7.39
C VAL A 336 5.52 -1.26 6.11
N ASP A 337 5.99 -0.03 5.90
CA ASP A 337 5.78 0.73 4.67
C ASP A 337 6.94 0.51 3.70
N GLY A 338 6.64 0.11 2.46
CA GLY A 338 7.64 0.09 1.40
C GLY A 338 7.96 1.48 0.86
N GLY A 339 9.21 1.73 0.46
CA GLY A 339 9.66 2.97 -0.20
C GLY A 339 8.81 3.37 -1.41
N GLU A 340 8.15 2.41 -2.07
CA GLU A 340 7.18 2.64 -3.14
C GLU A 340 5.85 3.29 -2.69
N GLY A 341 5.72 3.63 -1.41
CA GLY A 341 4.54 4.24 -0.78
C GLY A 341 4.03 5.51 -1.49
N GLY A 342 2.76 5.84 -1.25
CA GLY A 342 2.14 7.05 -1.82
C GLY A 342 2.32 8.27 -0.94
N THR A 343 2.13 9.46 -1.51
CA THR A 343 2.00 10.71 -0.75
C THR A 343 1.07 11.70 -1.43
N GLY A 344 0.45 12.60 -0.65
CA GLY A 344 -0.21 13.78 -1.19
C GLY A 344 0.79 14.87 -1.60
N ALA A 345 1.93 14.96 -0.91
CA ALA A 345 3.01 15.92 -1.13
C ALA A 345 4.33 15.44 -0.49
N ALA A 346 5.38 15.31 -1.30
CA ALA A 346 6.75 15.05 -0.87
C ALA A 346 7.74 15.61 -1.91
N PRO A 347 8.99 15.89 -1.51
CA PRO A 347 10.07 16.11 -2.47
C PRO A 347 10.28 14.88 -3.36
N LEU A 348 10.70 15.08 -4.61
CA LEU A 348 10.94 13.99 -5.56
C LEU A 348 12.12 13.12 -5.13
N GLU A 349 13.22 13.74 -4.68
CA GLU A 349 14.43 13.03 -4.26
C GLU A 349 14.16 12.03 -3.13
N TYR A 350 13.22 12.34 -2.24
CA TYR A 350 12.82 11.43 -1.17
C TYR A 350 11.99 10.26 -1.69
N GLN A 351 11.08 10.50 -2.63
CA GLN A 351 10.24 9.45 -3.21
C GLN A 351 11.05 8.42 -3.99
N ASP A 352 12.13 8.86 -4.64
CA ASP A 352 12.92 8.00 -5.54
C ASP A 352 14.14 7.36 -4.86
N HIS A 353 14.64 7.94 -3.76
CA HIS A 353 15.96 7.56 -3.22
C HIS A 353 16.01 7.36 -1.69
N VAL A 354 14.91 7.51 -0.96
CA VAL A 354 14.91 7.34 0.50
C VAL A 354 13.85 6.33 0.91
N GLY A 355 14.29 5.22 1.52
CA GLY A 355 13.41 4.14 2.01
C GLY A 355 13.71 2.80 1.35
N THR A 356 13.59 1.71 2.12
CA THR A 356 13.79 0.35 1.62
C THR A 356 12.53 -0.14 0.89
N PRO A 357 12.65 -0.87 -0.24
CA PRO A 357 11.51 -1.51 -0.89
C PRO A 357 10.74 -2.43 0.06
N LEU A 358 9.42 -2.56 -0.13
CA LEU A 358 8.57 -3.29 0.82
C LEU A 358 9.07 -4.70 1.15
N VAL A 359 9.44 -5.48 0.13
CA VAL A 359 9.82 -6.89 0.31
C VAL A 359 11.02 -7.01 1.26
N GLU A 360 12.05 -6.19 1.05
CA GLU A 360 13.26 -6.19 1.87
C GLU A 360 12.98 -5.71 3.30
N GLY A 361 12.22 -4.62 3.44
CA GLY A 361 11.85 -4.08 4.75
C GLY A 361 10.99 -5.05 5.56
N LEU A 362 10.06 -5.75 4.90
CA LEU A 362 9.16 -6.71 5.54
C LEU A 362 9.92 -7.94 6.01
N ILE A 363 10.80 -8.51 5.19
CA ILE A 363 11.63 -9.67 5.55
C ILE A 363 12.57 -9.31 6.70
N LEU A 364 13.20 -8.13 6.66
CA LEU A 364 14.06 -7.65 7.73
C LEU A 364 13.30 -7.55 9.06
N MET A 365 12.13 -6.90 9.06
CA MET A 365 11.30 -6.79 10.27
C MET A 365 10.86 -8.16 10.77
N HIS A 366 10.39 -9.03 9.88
CA HIS A 366 9.99 -10.40 10.23
C HIS A 366 11.13 -11.17 10.89
N ASN A 367 12.32 -11.17 10.29
CA ASN A 367 13.49 -11.83 10.85
C ASN A 367 13.95 -11.22 12.18
N ALA A 368 13.93 -9.90 12.32
CA ALA A 368 14.27 -9.24 13.58
C ALA A 368 13.32 -9.67 14.71
N LEU A 369 12.02 -9.75 14.44
CA LEU A 369 11.03 -10.20 15.42
C LEU A 369 11.12 -11.69 15.72
N VAL A 370 11.37 -12.55 14.72
CA VAL A 370 11.55 -13.99 14.94
C VAL A 370 12.84 -14.24 15.72
N GLY A 371 13.95 -13.72 15.24
CA GLY A 371 15.28 -13.89 15.84
C GLY A 371 15.37 -13.42 17.29
N SER A 372 14.57 -12.42 17.68
CA SER A 372 14.48 -11.90 19.05
C SER A 372 13.41 -12.59 19.91
N GLY A 373 12.60 -13.49 19.33
CA GLY A 373 11.52 -14.18 20.04
C GLY A 373 10.25 -13.35 20.26
N LEU A 374 10.10 -12.23 19.55
CA LEU A 374 8.97 -11.29 19.70
C LEU A 374 7.82 -11.55 18.72
N ARG A 375 8.05 -12.30 17.62
CA ARG A 375 7.10 -12.45 16.51
C ARG A 375 5.72 -12.98 16.91
N GLU A 376 5.63 -13.86 17.90
CA GLU A 376 4.34 -14.42 18.35
C GLU A 376 3.46 -13.38 19.04
N ARG A 377 4.06 -12.32 19.61
CA ARG A 377 3.35 -11.26 20.35
C ARG A 377 2.92 -10.09 19.47
N ILE A 378 3.52 -9.96 18.29
CA ILE A 378 3.41 -8.78 17.42
C ILE A 378 2.94 -9.22 16.05
N LYS A 379 1.79 -8.69 15.62
CA LYS A 379 1.31 -8.88 14.24
C LYS A 379 1.99 -7.91 13.28
N LEU A 380 2.38 -8.40 12.10
CA LEU A 380 3.00 -7.59 11.06
C LEU A 380 1.97 -7.18 10.00
N GLY A 381 1.75 -5.88 9.87
CA GLY A 381 1.06 -5.30 8.73
C GLY A 381 2.05 -4.86 7.66
N CYS A 382 1.61 -4.74 6.41
CA CYS A 382 2.40 -4.09 5.37
C CYS A 382 1.59 -3.14 4.49
N ALA A 383 2.23 -2.09 3.97
CA ALA A 383 1.67 -1.24 2.94
C ALA A 383 2.71 -0.91 1.86
N GLY A 384 2.32 -1.06 0.59
CA GLY A 384 3.20 -0.80 -0.54
C GLY A 384 2.60 -1.34 -1.83
N LYS A 385 1.90 -0.48 -2.57
CA LYS A 385 1.27 -0.82 -3.87
C LYS A 385 0.34 -2.06 -3.87
N ILE A 386 -0.27 -2.41 -2.75
CA ILE A 386 -1.20 -3.55 -2.62
C ILE A 386 -2.53 -3.23 -3.32
N THR A 387 -2.89 -3.99 -4.35
CA THR A 387 -4.07 -3.75 -5.20
C THR A 387 -4.97 -4.97 -5.39
N SER A 388 -4.43 -6.18 -5.22
CA SER A 388 -5.05 -7.43 -5.65
C SER A 388 -5.00 -8.52 -4.58
N GLY A 389 -5.73 -9.62 -4.81
CA GLY A 389 -5.67 -10.80 -3.93
C GLY A 389 -4.30 -11.47 -3.98
N HIS A 390 -3.65 -11.44 -5.15
CA HIS A 390 -2.25 -11.88 -5.30
C HIS A 390 -1.35 -11.11 -4.34
N ASP A 391 -1.44 -9.77 -4.32
CA ASP A 391 -0.57 -8.95 -3.47
C ASP A 391 -0.71 -9.31 -1.99
N ILE A 392 -1.94 -9.58 -1.53
CA ILE A 392 -2.22 -10.02 -0.16
C ILE A 392 -1.51 -11.34 0.14
N VAL A 393 -1.77 -12.39 -0.65
CA VAL A 393 -1.20 -13.73 -0.43
C VAL A 393 0.32 -13.70 -0.51
N ARG A 394 0.87 -12.97 -1.49
CA ARG A 394 2.31 -12.75 -1.67
C ARG A 394 2.95 -12.17 -0.42
N HIS A 395 2.37 -11.11 0.15
CA HIS A 395 2.96 -10.46 1.32
C HIS A 395 2.78 -11.26 2.60
N ILE A 396 1.72 -12.08 2.72
CA ILE A 396 1.60 -13.03 3.83
C ILE A 396 2.75 -14.04 3.81
N ILE A 397 3.05 -14.62 2.64
CA ILE A 397 4.20 -15.53 2.47
C ILE A 397 5.53 -14.85 2.83
N GLN A 398 5.64 -13.54 2.56
CA GLN A 398 6.84 -12.75 2.87
C GLN A 398 6.97 -12.35 4.36
N GLY A 399 5.94 -12.61 5.18
CA GLY A 399 6.00 -12.42 6.64
C GLY A 399 4.92 -11.50 7.23
N ALA A 400 4.07 -10.88 6.40
CA ALA A 400 2.93 -10.10 6.87
C ALA A 400 1.83 -11.02 7.42
N ASP A 401 1.03 -10.51 8.36
CA ASP A 401 -0.24 -11.09 8.79
C ASP A 401 -1.42 -10.41 8.07
N PHE A 402 -1.36 -9.08 7.86
CA PHE A 402 -2.40 -8.31 7.19
C PHE A 402 -1.82 -7.21 6.29
N CYS A 403 -2.65 -6.69 5.38
CA CYS A 403 -2.26 -5.69 4.39
C CYS A 403 -3.04 -4.39 4.56
N MET A 404 -2.40 -3.28 4.19
CA MET A 404 -2.96 -1.94 4.19
C MET A 404 -2.90 -1.36 2.77
N SER A 405 -4.01 -0.84 2.26
CA SER A 405 -4.05 -0.21 0.93
C SER A 405 -4.60 1.21 0.96
N ALA A 406 -3.77 2.17 0.53
CA ALA A 406 -4.18 3.56 0.35
C ALA A 406 -4.63 3.82 -1.09
N ARG A 407 -3.70 3.70 -2.06
CA ARG A 407 -3.93 4.14 -3.44
C ARG A 407 -4.99 3.31 -4.18
N ALA A 408 -5.11 2.01 -3.90
CA ALA A 408 -6.19 1.21 -4.47
C ALA A 408 -7.56 1.60 -3.91
N MET A 409 -7.65 1.87 -2.60
CA MET A 409 -8.86 2.42 -2.00
C MET A 409 -9.21 3.80 -2.59
N MET A 410 -8.22 4.66 -2.84
CA MET A 410 -8.45 5.93 -3.55
C MET A 410 -9.00 5.71 -4.96
N MET A 411 -8.48 4.71 -5.70
CA MET A 411 -8.95 4.36 -7.03
C MET A 411 -10.37 3.78 -7.00
N ALA A 412 -10.72 2.96 -6.00
CA ALA A 412 -12.09 2.49 -5.78
C ALA A 412 -13.06 3.65 -5.52
N VAL A 413 -12.64 4.64 -4.73
CA VAL A 413 -13.37 5.90 -4.53
C VAL A 413 -13.49 6.70 -5.83
N GLY A 414 -12.47 6.71 -6.70
CA GLY A 414 -12.54 7.36 -8.01
C GLY A 414 -11.27 8.07 -8.48
N CYS A 415 -10.14 7.92 -7.78
CA CYS A 415 -8.86 8.44 -8.22
C CYS A 415 -8.49 7.87 -9.61
N ILE A 416 -8.05 8.75 -10.51
CA ILE A 416 -7.63 8.41 -11.88
C ILE A 416 -6.11 8.49 -12.08
N GLN A 417 -5.32 8.53 -11.00
CA GLN A 417 -3.86 8.71 -11.04
C GLN A 417 -3.41 10.01 -11.73
N ALA A 418 -4.16 11.11 -11.56
CA ALA A 418 -3.81 12.41 -12.16
C ALA A 418 -2.53 13.08 -11.58
N GLN A 419 -1.97 12.55 -10.49
CA GLN A 419 -0.75 13.03 -9.81
C GLN A 419 -0.74 14.52 -9.41
N ALA A 420 -1.90 15.17 -9.36
CA ALA A 420 -2.06 16.59 -9.01
C ALA A 420 -2.42 16.82 -7.53
N CYS A 421 -2.20 15.84 -6.65
CA CYS A 421 -2.74 15.81 -5.27
C CYS A 421 -2.34 17.01 -4.41
N HIS A 422 -1.11 17.50 -4.57
CA HIS A 422 -0.55 18.64 -3.82
C HIS A 422 -1.09 19.99 -4.30
N THR A 423 -1.66 20.07 -5.51
CA THR A 423 -2.06 21.33 -6.15
C THR A 423 -3.41 21.86 -5.71
N ASN A 424 -4.17 21.06 -4.96
CA ASN A 424 -5.59 21.27 -4.64
C ASN A 424 -6.55 21.19 -5.86
N LYS A 425 -6.08 20.75 -7.04
CA LYS A 425 -6.86 20.71 -8.28
C LYS A 425 -7.18 19.29 -8.75
N CYS A 426 -7.47 18.39 -7.80
CA CYS A 426 -7.84 17.02 -8.12
C CYS A 426 -9.11 17.01 -9.00
N PRO A 427 -9.06 16.51 -10.25
CA PRO A 427 -10.18 16.65 -11.20
C PRO A 427 -11.41 15.84 -10.79
N VAL A 428 -11.21 14.81 -9.96
CA VAL A 428 -12.24 13.85 -9.52
C VAL A 428 -12.64 14.05 -8.06
N GLY A 429 -12.21 15.14 -7.42
CA GLY A 429 -12.68 15.48 -6.08
C GLY A 429 -12.08 14.68 -4.91
N VAL A 430 -11.13 13.77 -5.16
CA VAL A 430 -10.53 12.92 -4.11
C VAL A 430 -9.53 13.68 -3.24
N THR A 431 -8.56 14.40 -3.83
CA THR A 431 -7.45 15.05 -3.11
C THR A 431 -7.50 16.58 -3.16
N THR A 432 -8.67 17.15 -2.90
CA THR A 432 -8.93 18.59 -2.97
C THR A 432 -9.82 19.07 -1.82
N GLN A 433 -9.68 20.34 -1.47
CA GLN A 433 -10.55 21.06 -0.54
C GLN A 433 -11.45 22.07 -1.26
N ASP A 434 -11.44 22.10 -2.60
CA ASP A 434 -12.34 22.93 -3.40
C ASP A 434 -13.74 22.29 -3.47
N PRO A 435 -14.79 22.93 -2.91
CA PRO A 435 -16.16 22.41 -2.96
C PRO A 435 -16.69 22.18 -4.36
N ARG A 436 -16.20 22.93 -5.36
CA ARG A 436 -16.61 22.75 -6.76
C ARG A 436 -16.17 21.42 -7.33
N LEU A 437 -15.05 20.89 -6.83
CA LEU A 437 -14.44 19.64 -7.26
C LEU A 437 -14.91 18.46 -6.42
N TYR A 438 -14.82 18.54 -5.08
CA TYR A 438 -15.19 17.38 -4.25
C TYR A 438 -16.69 17.06 -4.25
N ARG A 439 -17.57 18.02 -4.58
CA ARG A 439 -19.01 17.76 -4.73
C ARG A 439 -19.34 16.72 -5.81
N ALA A 440 -18.44 16.50 -6.77
CA ALA A 440 -18.62 15.48 -7.80
C ALA A 440 -18.43 14.06 -7.25
N LEU A 441 -17.83 13.93 -6.06
CA LEU A 441 -17.62 12.66 -5.39
C LEU A 441 -18.85 12.32 -4.53
N ASP A 442 -19.76 11.52 -5.09
CA ASP A 442 -20.96 11.06 -4.38
C ASP A 442 -20.60 10.01 -3.30
N VAL A 443 -20.80 10.36 -2.04
CA VAL A 443 -20.42 9.50 -0.89
C VAL A 443 -21.16 8.17 -0.91
N THR A 444 -22.41 8.15 -1.39
CA THR A 444 -23.23 6.94 -1.36
C THR A 444 -22.74 5.91 -2.37
N ASP A 445 -22.59 6.30 -3.63
CA ASP A 445 -22.01 5.48 -4.69
C ASP A 445 -20.58 5.08 -4.33
N LYS A 446 -19.74 6.04 -3.94
CA LYS A 446 -18.31 5.75 -3.69
C LYS A 446 -18.09 4.86 -2.48
N GLY A 447 -18.96 4.92 -1.46
CA GLY A 447 -18.91 4.00 -0.33
C GLY A 447 -19.14 2.55 -0.72
N GLU A 448 -20.16 2.28 -1.54
CA GLU A 448 -20.41 0.93 -2.06
C GLU A 448 -19.26 0.43 -2.94
N ARG A 449 -18.66 1.32 -3.72
CA ARG A 449 -17.49 0.96 -4.55
C ARG A 449 -16.29 0.53 -3.72
N VAL A 450 -16.05 1.17 -2.58
CA VAL A 450 -14.98 0.80 -1.64
C VAL A 450 -15.26 -0.57 -1.02
N GLU A 451 -16.49 -0.83 -0.56
CA GLU A 451 -16.89 -2.15 -0.04
C GLU A 451 -16.70 -3.25 -1.09
N ARG A 452 -17.23 -3.07 -2.31
CA ARG A 452 -17.14 -4.08 -3.37
C ARG A 452 -15.70 -4.38 -3.74
N TYR A 453 -14.87 -3.34 -3.86
CA TYR A 453 -13.44 -3.50 -4.12
C TYR A 453 -12.77 -4.34 -3.03
N HIS A 454 -13.00 -4.00 -1.77
CA HIS A 454 -12.47 -4.73 -0.62
C HIS A 454 -12.91 -6.20 -0.66
N ARG A 455 -14.22 -6.46 -0.62
CA ARG A 455 -14.81 -7.80 -0.53
C ARG A 455 -14.35 -8.70 -1.68
N LEU A 456 -14.37 -8.21 -2.92
CA LEU A 456 -13.92 -9.01 -4.07
C LEU A 456 -12.40 -9.24 -4.06
N THR A 457 -11.62 -8.32 -3.49
CA THR A 457 -10.16 -8.49 -3.39
C THR A 457 -9.77 -9.49 -2.32
N VAL A 458 -10.43 -9.44 -1.16
CA VAL A 458 -10.21 -10.41 -0.08
C VAL A 458 -10.75 -11.79 -0.44
N ALA A 459 -11.91 -11.88 -1.08
CA ALA A 459 -12.44 -13.15 -1.57
C ALA A 459 -11.48 -13.81 -2.58
N GLU A 460 -10.86 -13.03 -3.47
CA GLU A 460 -9.83 -13.55 -4.37
C GLU A 460 -8.60 -14.06 -3.62
N ALA A 461 -8.17 -13.36 -2.56
CA ALA A 461 -7.07 -13.84 -1.72
C ALA A 461 -7.42 -15.20 -1.08
N GLY A 462 -8.62 -15.35 -0.52
CA GLY A 462 -9.10 -16.63 0.01
C GLY A 462 -9.14 -17.73 -1.04
N GLN A 463 -9.64 -17.44 -2.24
CA GLN A 463 -9.63 -18.40 -3.36
C GLN A 463 -8.21 -18.83 -3.75
N MET A 464 -7.24 -17.91 -3.74
CA MET A 464 -5.84 -18.22 -4.02
C MET A 464 -5.22 -19.11 -2.95
N ILE A 465 -5.50 -18.85 -1.67
CA ILE A 465 -5.07 -19.70 -0.53
C ILE A 465 -5.58 -21.14 -0.73
N SER A 466 -6.87 -21.30 -1.02
CA SER A 466 -7.47 -22.61 -1.32
C SER A 466 -6.86 -23.29 -2.54
N THR A 467 -6.55 -22.51 -3.58
CA THR A 467 -5.89 -23.00 -4.81
C THR A 467 -4.49 -23.56 -4.51
N MET A 468 -3.80 -22.99 -3.52
CA MET A 468 -2.51 -23.46 -3.03
C MET A 468 -2.61 -24.68 -2.10
N GLY A 469 -3.83 -25.16 -1.82
CA GLY A 469 -4.09 -26.34 -0.99
C GLY A 469 -4.22 -26.04 0.51
N CYS A 470 -4.26 -24.76 0.90
CA CYS A 470 -4.37 -24.31 2.29
C CYS A 470 -5.84 -23.97 2.62
N GLU A 471 -6.26 -24.20 3.86
CA GLU A 471 -7.58 -23.76 4.36
C GLU A 471 -7.48 -22.41 5.08
N HIS A 472 -6.32 -22.11 5.67
CA HIS A 472 -6.03 -20.87 6.39
C HIS A 472 -4.74 -20.20 5.90
N PRO A 473 -4.63 -18.86 6.01
CA PRO A 473 -3.42 -18.13 5.60
C PRO A 473 -2.15 -18.58 6.35
N GLU A 474 -2.29 -19.09 7.57
CA GLU A 474 -1.20 -19.54 8.44
C GLU A 474 -0.49 -20.80 7.91
N GLU A 475 -1.13 -21.55 7.01
CA GLU A 475 -0.57 -22.72 6.35
C GLU A 475 0.31 -22.36 5.14
N LEU A 476 0.27 -21.10 4.68
CA LEU A 476 1.10 -20.64 3.58
C LEU A 476 2.58 -20.70 3.96
N THR A 477 3.39 -21.37 3.14
CA THR A 477 4.83 -21.46 3.35
C THR A 477 5.60 -20.70 2.27
N ARG A 478 6.84 -20.34 2.60
CA ARG A 478 7.75 -19.60 1.69
C ARG A 478 8.20 -20.42 0.50
N GLU A 479 8.03 -21.74 0.50
CA GLU A 479 8.24 -22.58 -0.69
C GLU A 479 7.15 -22.38 -1.76
N MET A 480 5.99 -21.87 -1.37
CA MET A 480 4.84 -21.74 -2.26
C MET A 480 4.88 -20.49 -3.14
N LEU A 481 5.79 -19.53 -2.87
CA LEU A 481 6.05 -18.38 -3.74
C LEU A 481 7.40 -18.58 -4.47
N ARG A 482 7.34 -18.57 -5.81
CA ARG A 482 8.52 -18.73 -6.67
C ARG A 482 8.86 -17.40 -7.34
N ARG A 483 10.16 -17.13 -7.47
CA ARG A 483 10.70 -15.99 -8.21
C ARG A 483 11.70 -16.46 -9.27
N LYS A 484 11.58 -15.93 -10.48
CA LYS A 484 12.57 -16.13 -11.55
C LYS A 484 13.85 -15.37 -11.19
N VAL A 485 14.95 -16.09 -10.99
CA VAL A 485 16.29 -15.50 -10.77
C VAL A 485 16.97 -15.26 -12.12
N THR A 486 16.72 -16.17 -13.07
CA THR A 486 17.14 -16.06 -14.46
C THR A 486 16.00 -16.52 -15.36
N ALA A 487 16.17 -16.43 -16.69
CA ALA A 487 15.18 -16.93 -17.64
C ALA A 487 14.87 -18.42 -17.48
N THR A 488 15.83 -19.23 -17.00
CA THR A 488 15.70 -20.68 -16.88
C THR A 488 15.61 -21.17 -15.44
N GLN A 489 15.90 -20.32 -14.45
CA GLN A 489 15.93 -20.70 -13.04
C GLN A 489 14.90 -19.94 -12.21
N SER A 490 14.06 -20.70 -11.51
CA SER A 490 13.18 -20.21 -10.45
C SER A 490 13.67 -20.71 -9.09
N THR A 491 13.54 -19.89 -8.05
CA THR A 491 13.81 -20.27 -6.66
C THR A 491 12.60 -19.95 -5.78
N SER A 492 12.44 -20.65 -4.65
CA SER A 492 11.46 -20.25 -3.64
C SER A 492 11.98 -19.09 -2.80
N TYR A 493 11.04 -18.36 -2.19
CA TYR A 493 11.36 -17.34 -1.19
C TYR A 493 12.09 -17.94 0.04
N GLU A 494 11.80 -19.19 0.39
CA GLU A 494 12.53 -19.91 1.45
C GLU A 494 14.03 -20.01 1.16
N THR A 495 14.41 -20.22 -0.11
CA THR A 495 15.82 -20.35 -0.52
C THR A 495 16.45 -19.01 -0.88
N LEU A 496 15.65 -18.05 -1.35
CA LEU A 496 16.13 -16.75 -1.83
C LEU A 496 16.66 -15.86 -0.70
N TYR A 497 16.07 -15.96 0.48
CA TYR A 497 16.36 -15.12 1.64
C TYR A 497 16.89 -15.96 2.82
N GLN A 498 17.59 -15.32 3.74
CA GLN A 498 17.89 -15.89 5.05
C GLN A 498 16.68 -15.70 5.95
N TRP A 499 16.28 -16.75 6.64
CA TRP A 499 15.18 -16.71 7.58
C TRP A 499 15.69 -17.11 8.96
N LEU A 500 15.58 -16.19 9.92
CA LEU A 500 16.03 -16.46 11.28
C LEU A 500 15.05 -17.37 12.02
N ARG A 501 15.58 -18.11 12.97
CA ARG A 501 14.84 -18.99 13.90
C ARG A 501 14.54 -18.26 15.21
N PRO A 502 13.49 -18.68 15.95
CA PRO A 502 13.18 -18.12 17.25
C PRO A 502 14.39 -18.10 18.20
N GLY A 503 14.77 -16.91 18.67
CA GLY A 503 15.88 -16.72 19.61
C GLY A 503 17.28 -16.85 19.01
N GLU A 504 17.42 -17.00 17.69
CA GLU A 504 18.72 -17.21 17.04
C GLU A 504 19.68 -16.03 17.30
N LEU A 505 19.18 -14.79 17.44
CA LEU A 505 19.98 -13.60 17.72
C LEU A 505 20.79 -13.68 19.03
N PHE A 506 20.38 -14.51 19.99
CA PHE A 506 21.11 -14.70 21.25
C PHE A 506 22.31 -15.65 21.13
N GLY A 507 22.46 -16.36 20.01
CA GLY A 507 23.46 -17.42 19.82
C GLY A 507 24.64 -17.08 18.91
N GLY A 508 24.75 -15.83 18.41
CA GLY A 508 25.81 -15.42 17.48
C GLY A 508 25.50 -15.83 16.03
N VAL A 509 24.60 -15.10 15.38
CA VAL A 509 24.07 -15.42 14.03
C VAL A 509 25.02 -14.97 12.93
N GLU A 510 25.18 -15.82 11.90
CA GLU A 510 25.89 -15.49 10.67
C GLU A 510 25.13 -14.45 9.80
N GLY A 511 25.79 -13.91 8.77
CA GLY A 511 25.16 -12.93 7.86
C GLY A 511 25.08 -11.50 8.40
N GLY A 512 25.92 -11.17 9.39
CA GLY A 512 26.00 -9.84 9.99
C GLY A 512 24.93 -9.56 11.06
N TRP A 513 23.91 -10.41 11.20
CA TRP A 513 22.84 -10.23 12.18
C TRP A 513 23.33 -10.24 13.64
N GLY A 514 24.31 -11.08 13.98
CA GLY A 514 24.91 -11.08 15.32
C GLY A 514 25.68 -9.79 15.63
N GLU A 515 26.49 -9.29 14.69
CA GLU A 515 27.23 -8.03 14.83
C GLU A 515 26.28 -6.83 14.96
N ASP A 516 25.27 -6.76 14.09
CA ASP A 516 24.24 -5.73 14.13
C ASP A 516 23.43 -5.80 15.44
N TRP A 517 23.16 -7.01 15.94
CA TRP A 517 22.52 -7.20 17.24
C TRP A 517 23.40 -6.67 18.36
N ASP A 518 24.68 -7.03 18.41
CA ASP A 518 25.60 -6.57 19.46
C ASP A 518 25.77 -5.04 19.43
N TYR A 519 25.80 -4.44 18.24
CA TYR A 519 25.91 -3.00 18.06
C TYR A 519 24.63 -2.21 18.37
N ALA A 520 23.45 -2.83 18.19
CA ALA A 520 22.17 -2.17 18.46
C ALA A 520 22.05 -1.73 19.92
N ASP A 521 21.59 -0.49 20.13
CA ASP A 521 21.52 0.14 21.44
C ASP A 521 20.07 0.58 21.74
N PRO A 522 19.39 0.00 22.76
CA PRO A 522 18.02 0.37 23.09
C PRO A 522 17.85 1.83 23.51
N ASP A 523 18.94 2.54 23.83
CA ASP A 523 18.96 3.94 24.26
C ASP A 523 19.40 4.90 23.14
N ARG A 524 19.53 4.42 21.88
CA ARG A 524 19.89 5.29 20.75
C ARG A 524 19.39 4.79 19.39
N PHE A 525 18.79 5.69 18.61
CA PHE A 525 18.63 5.48 17.16
C PHE A 525 19.96 5.79 16.43
N SER A 526 20.48 4.83 15.67
CA SER A 526 21.73 4.96 14.90
C SER A 526 21.56 4.45 13.47
N ALA A 527 21.69 5.35 12.51
CA ALA A 527 21.55 5.05 11.08
C ALA A 527 22.80 4.41 10.44
N GLY A 528 23.78 3.94 11.22
CA GLY A 528 25.02 3.39 10.68
C GLY A 528 25.75 2.45 11.63
N HIS A 529 26.17 1.31 11.10
CA HIS A 529 27.12 0.40 11.72
C HIS A 529 28.51 0.65 11.11
N PRO A 530 29.61 0.79 11.87
CA PRO A 530 30.97 0.92 11.32
C PRO A 530 31.53 -0.37 10.68
N GLY A 531 30.68 -1.38 10.49
CA GLY A 531 31.03 -2.74 10.06
C GLY A 531 30.70 -2.96 8.59
N LYS A 532 31.00 -4.16 8.07
CA LYS A 532 30.66 -4.51 6.68
C LYS A 532 29.14 -4.70 6.57
N TYR A 533 28.43 -3.62 6.28
CA TYR A 533 27.03 -3.71 5.86
C TYR A 533 26.98 -4.45 4.52
N VAL A 534 26.71 -5.75 4.56
CA VAL A 534 26.54 -6.56 3.36
C VAL A 534 25.09 -6.99 3.31
N PHE A 535 24.34 -6.43 2.37
CA PHE A 535 22.99 -6.88 2.01
C PHE A 535 23.04 -8.19 1.18
N HIS A 536 23.93 -9.11 1.55
CA HIS A 536 23.96 -10.46 1.01
C HIS A 536 23.30 -11.38 2.03
N ASP A 537 22.00 -11.58 1.87
CA ASP A 537 21.22 -12.49 2.71
C ASP A 537 21.76 -13.94 2.62
N ARG A 538 22.47 -14.28 1.55
CA ARG A 538 23.46 -15.36 1.53
C ARG A 538 24.66 -14.88 0.74
N GLY A 539 25.87 -15.34 1.09
CA GLY A 539 27.00 -15.30 0.16
C GLY A 539 26.61 -15.91 -1.20
N PRO A 540 27.40 -15.71 -2.27
CA PRO A 540 27.05 -16.22 -3.60
C PRO A 540 26.61 -17.67 -3.51
N LEU A 541 25.40 -17.95 -3.98
CA LEU A 541 24.82 -19.29 -4.02
C LEU A 541 25.89 -20.23 -4.59
N THR A 542 26.52 -21.02 -3.73
CA THR A 542 27.46 -22.02 -4.20
C THR A 542 26.67 -22.97 -5.12
N PRO A 543 27.22 -23.40 -6.27
CA PRO A 543 26.52 -24.24 -7.25
C PRO A 543 25.91 -25.55 -6.70
N ALA A 544 26.26 -25.93 -5.47
CA ALA A 544 25.63 -27.02 -4.75
C ALA A 544 24.39 -26.50 -4.00
N GLY A 545 23.21 -26.68 -4.58
CA GLY A 545 21.90 -26.41 -3.95
C GLY A 545 21.57 -27.34 -2.78
N VAL A 546 22.45 -27.40 -1.77
CA VAL A 546 22.26 -28.19 -0.56
C VAL A 546 21.64 -27.28 0.49
N ILE A 547 20.36 -27.52 0.78
CA ILE A 547 19.69 -27.02 1.98
C ILE A 547 20.50 -27.50 3.19
N PRO A 548 21.04 -26.61 4.05
CA PRO A 548 21.74 -26.99 5.27
C PRO A 548 20.92 -28.00 6.09
N GLU A 549 21.57 -29.00 6.68
CA GLU A 549 20.90 -30.07 7.44
C GLU A 549 20.08 -29.53 8.63
N ALA A 550 20.42 -28.34 9.12
CA ALA A 550 19.71 -27.60 10.15
C ALA A 550 18.29 -27.17 9.74
N ASP A 551 18.03 -26.98 8.45
CA ASP A 551 16.75 -26.47 7.92
C ASP A 551 15.73 -27.60 7.68
N ARG A 552 16.16 -28.88 7.66
CA ARG A 552 15.26 -30.04 7.42
C ARG A 552 14.41 -30.46 8.61
N ARG A 553 14.77 -30.05 9.84
CA ARG A 553 14.13 -30.58 11.07
C ARG A 553 12.86 -29.84 11.48
N TYR A 554 12.57 -28.65 10.94
CA TYR A 554 11.44 -27.83 11.39
C TYR A 554 10.20 -27.91 10.50
N ALA A 555 10.27 -28.59 9.35
CA ALA A 555 9.10 -28.93 8.56
C ALA A 555 8.14 -29.93 9.28
N GLY A 556 8.32 -30.21 10.58
CA GLY A 556 7.56 -31.23 11.29
C GLY A 556 7.57 -31.21 12.82
N GLY A 557 7.76 -30.09 13.53
CA GLY A 557 7.57 -30.14 14.99
C GLY A 557 7.78 -28.85 15.78
N ALA A 558 6.80 -28.54 16.63
CA ALA A 558 6.87 -27.52 17.67
C ALA A 558 8.05 -27.80 18.62
N ALA A 559 8.98 -26.84 18.73
CA ALA A 559 10.07 -26.91 19.70
C ALA A 559 10.00 -25.72 20.67
N GLY A 560 9.85 -26.02 21.95
CA GLY A 560 9.78 -25.06 23.04
C GLY A 560 11.10 -24.33 23.29
N VAL A 561 11.01 -23.01 23.47
CA VAL A 561 12.12 -22.10 23.73
C VAL A 561 12.23 -21.81 25.24
N ARG A 562 13.46 -21.68 25.76
CA ARG A 562 13.76 -21.21 27.13
C ARG A 562 14.52 -19.89 27.08
N PHE A 563 14.18 -18.96 27.98
CA PHE A 563 14.86 -17.67 28.11
C PHE A 563 16.23 -17.79 28.81
N PRO A 564 17.14 -16.81 28.69
CA PRO A 564 18.47 -16.80 29.32
C PRO A 564 18.45 -16.86 30.86
N ASP A 565 17.33 -16.52 31.48
CA ASP A 565 17.11 -16.65 32.94
C ASP A 565 16.53 -18.03 33.34
N GLY A 566 16.51 -18.98 32.41
CA GLY A 566 16.03 -20.34 32.63
C GLY A 566 14.51 -20.48 32.70
N ARG A 567 13.74 -19.40 32.53
CA ARG A 567 12.28 -19.47 32.51
C ARG A 567 11.78 -20.16 31.24
N PRO A 568 10.89 -21.17 31.34
CA PRO A 568 10.20 -21.70 30.17
C PRO A 568 9.27 -20.62 29.61
N ALA A 569 9.20 -20.50 28.27
CA ALA A 569 8.11 -19.77 27.63
C ALA A 569 6.79 -20.45 28.04
N ALA A 570 5.88 -19.69 28.64
CA ALA A 570 4.61 -20.24 29.12
C ALA A 570 3.83 -20.83 27.94
N ALA A 571 3.70 -22.14 27.90
CA ALA A 571 2.75 -22.82 27.03
C ALA A 571 1.34 -22.50 27.57
N SER A 572 0.56 -21.71 26.83
CA SER A 572 -0.88 -21.62 27.04
C SER A 572 -1.52 -22.91 26.54
N SER A 573 -1.55 -23.94 27.38
CA SER A 573 -2.40 -25.10 27.14
C SER A 573 -3.87 -24.69 27.34
N PRO A 574 -4.78 -24.99 26.39
CA PRO A 574 -6.20 -24.85 26.65
C PRO A 574 -6.60 -25.86 27.73
N SER A 575 -7.27 -25.37 28.77
CA SER A 575 -7.80 -26.14 29.89
C SER A 575 -8.71 -27.28 29.40
N GLY A 576 -8.31 -28.52 29.65
CA GLY A 576 -9.17 -29.70 29.50
C GLY A 576 -10.08 -29.90 30.71
N ALA A 577 -11.36 -30.16 30.47
CA ALA A 577 -12.28 -30.76 31.44
C ALA A 577 -12.36 -32.28 31.21
N PRO A 578 -12.59 -33.13 32.24
CA PRO A 578 -12.24 -34.54 32.17
C PRO A 578 -13.43 -35.53 32.07
N VAL A 579 -13.07 -36.77 31.66
CA VAL A 579 -13.72 -38.09 31.90
C VAL A 579 -14.91 -38.53 31.04
N ALA A 580 -14.73 -39.64 30.30
CA ALA A 580 -15.41 -40.92 30.55
C ALA A 580 -14.83 -42.05 29.67
N GLY A 581 -14.43 -43.15 30.30
CA GLY A 581 -13.84 -44.32 29.67
C GLY A 581 -14.87 -45.30 29.10
N GLY A 582 -14.39 -46.18 28.22
CA GLY A 582 -15.15 -47.29 27.67
C GLY A 582 -14.26 -48.21 26.84
N SER A 583 -13.75 -49.26 27.48
CA SER A 583 -13.06 -50.41 26.88
C SER A 583 -13.94 -51.16 25.87
N ARG A 584 -13.35 -51.68 24.78
CA ARG A 584 -13.47 -53.10 24.37
C ARG A 584 -12.60 -53.49 23.18
N GLU A 585 -12.13 -54.72 23.27
CA GLU A 585 -11.24 -55.48 22.40
C GLU A 585 -11.89 -55.90 21.06
N ASN A 586 -11.09 -56.10 20.01
CA ASN A 586 -10.80 -57.39 19.33
C ASN A 586 -10.55 -57.25 17.82
N GLY A 587 -9.53 -57.98 17.33
CA GLY A 587 -9.64 -58.76 16.10
C GLY A 587 -9.03 -58.23 14.79
N SER A 588 -7.77 -58.57 14.55
CA SER A 588 -7.07 -58.69 13.24
C SER A 588 -7.76 -59.68 12.25
N PRO A 589 -7.25 -59.94 11.01
CA PRO A 589 -6.35 -59.16 10.11
C PRO A 589 -6.70 -59.24 8.58
N ALA A 590 -5.91 -58.50 7.79
CA ALA A 590 -5.39 -58.81 6.43
C ALA A 590 -6.34 -59.03 5.23
N GLY A 591 -6.09 -58.26 4.16
CA GLY A 591 -6.63 -58.51 2.81
C GLY A 591 -5.91 -57.71 1.73
N THR A 592 -4.86 -58.30 1.15
CA THR A 592 -4.15 -57.86 -0.05
C THR A 592 -5.06 -57.91 -1.29
N GLY A 593 -5.09 -56.86 -2.11
CA GLY A 593 -5.83 -56.84 -3.38
C GLY A 593 -5.11 -56.03 -4.46
N LYS A 594 -4.60 -56.75 -5.46
CA LYS A 594 -3.81 -56.28 -6.61
C LYS A 594 -4.60 -55.35 -7.56
N ARG A 595 -3.88 -54.41 -8.19
CA ARG A 595 -4.26 -53.73 -9.44
C ARG A 595 -4.37 -54.72 -10.60
N PRO A 596 -5.14 -54.36 -11.64
CA PRO A 596 -4.75 -54.68 -13.01
C PRO A 596 -4.58 -53.41 -13.86
N GLU A 597 -3.51 -53.42 -14.66
CA GLU A 597 -3.26 -52.56 -15.82
C GLU A 597 -4.15 -52.98 -17.00
N GLY A 598 -4.47 -52.03 -17.88
CA GLY A 598 -5.08 -52.26 -19.18
C GLY A 598 -5.15 -50.96 -19.99
N GLU A 599 -4.33 -50.87 -21.05
CA GLU A 599 -4.28 -49.79 -22.05
C GLU A 599 -5.42 -49.91 -23.12
N PRO A 600 -5.38 -49.19 -24.27
CA PRO A 600 -6.10 -47.94 -24.50
C PRO A 600 -7.19 -48.07 -25.58
N GLY A 601 -8.34 -47.44 -25.36
CA GLY A 601 -9.46 -47.47 -26.32
C GLY A 601 -9.77 -46.09 -26.87
N THR A 602 -9.47 -45.88 -28.15
CA THR A 602 -10.00 -44.78 -28.97
C THR A 602 -11.50 -44.96 -29.20
N THR A 603 -12.29 -43.90 -29.07
CA THR A 603 -13.44 -43.60 -29.96
C THR A 603 -14.01 -42.23 -29.66
N ALA A 604 -14.27 -41.49 -30.73
CA ALA A 604 -14.96 -40.21 -30.76
C ALA A 604 -16.48 -40.41 -30.71
N GLY A 605 -17.20 -39.49 -30.07
CA GLY A 605 -18.62 -39.30 -30.38
C GLY A 605 -19.47 -38.68 -29.27
N ALA A 606 -20.25 -37.68 -29.68
CA ALA A 606 -21.52 -37.21 -29.12
C ALA A 606 -21.50 -36.15 -27.99
N GLN A 607 -21.49 -34.92 -28.48
CA GLN A 607 -22.21 -33.73 -28.01
C GLN A 607 -23.41 -33.99 -27.07
N HIS A 608 -23.40 -33.29 -25.92
CA HIS A 608 -24.62 -32.74 -25.31
C HIS A 608 -24.40 -31.26 -25.05
N THR A 609 -25.03 -30.42 -25.87
CA THR A 609 -25.06 -28.96 -25.75
C THR A 609 -26.22 -28.57 -24.83
N THR A 610 -25.94 -28.32 -23.56
CA THR A 610 -26.80 -27.44 -22.75
C THR A 610 -26.45 -26.00 -23.11
N ARG A 611 -27.42 -25.29 -23.69
CA ARG A 611 -27.34 -23.86 -23.99
C ARG A 611 -27.16 -23.08 -22.68
N ASP A 612 -25.98 -22.54 -22.46
CA ASP A 612 -25.80 -21.42 -21.53
C ASP A 612 -26.48 -20.16 -22.12
N PRO A 613 -27.13 -19.33 -21.29
CA PRO A 613 -27.79 -18.13 -21.75
C PRO A 613 -26.76 -17.12 -22.29
N VAL A 614 -27.07 -16.55 -23.45
CA VAL A 614 -26.37 -15.44 -24.09
C VAL A 614 -26.27 -14.26 -23.11
N PRO A 615 -25.10 -13.64 -22.89
CA PRO A 615 -25.02 -12.41 -22.10
C PRO A 615 -25.78 -11.28 -22.82
N GLU A 616 -26.72 -10.64 -22.13
CA GLU A 616 -27.44 -9.47 -22.64
C GLU A 616 -26.48 -8.31 -22.96
N PRO A 617 -26.69 -7.59 -24.08
CA PRO A 617 -25.81 -6.52 -24.52
C PRO A 617 -26.16 -5.18 -23.85
N ASP A 618 -26.21 -5.11 -22.52
CA ASP A 618 -26.54 -3.86 -21.78
C ASP A 618 -25.47 -3.45 -20.75
N ASN A 619 -24.23 -3.91 -20.89
CA ASN A 619 -23.13 -3.60 -19.97
C ASN A 619 -22.25 -2.41 -20.39
N VAL A 620 -22.86 -1.28 -20.77
CA VAL A 620 -22.12 -0.06 -21.10
C VAL A 620 -22.85 1.17 -20.56
N ASP A 621 -22.42 1.72 -19.43
CA ASP A 621 -22.72 3.12 -19.11
C ASP A 621 -21.87 4.01 -20.04
N PRO A 622 -22.47 4.78 -20.96
CA PRO A 622 -21.73 5.66 -21.87
C PRO A 622 -21.05 6.85 -21.17
N ARG A 623 -21.28 7.04 -19.87
CA ARG A 623 -20.76 8.16 -19.05
C ARG A 623 -19.51 7.78 -18.24
N ASP A 624 -18.94 6.61 -18.50
CA ASP A 624 -17.75 6.09 -17.82
C ASP A 624 -16.47 6.82 -18.26
N ASP A 625 -16.02 7.77 -17.45
CA ASP A 625 -14.76 8.53 -17.60
C ASP A 625 -13.50 7.67 -17.48
N SER A 626 -13.61 6.42 -17.01
CA SER A 626 -12.48 5.48 -16.92
C SER A 626 -12.21 4.67 -18.18
N ARG A 627 -13.07 4.76 -19.22
CA ARG A 627 -12.91 4.03 -20.48
C ARG A 627 -12.80 4.99 -21.68
N SER A 628 -11.60 5.35 -22.09
CA SER A 628 -11.36 5.72 -23.48
C SER A 628 -11.46 4.45 -24.33
N ARG A 629 -12.64 4.20 -24.94
CA ARG A 629 -12.77 3.19 -26.01
C ARG A 629 -11.80 3.54 -27.13
N ASN A 630 -11.10 2.53 -27.64
CA ASN A 630 -10.45 2.57 -28.94
C ASN A 630 -11.50 2.09 -29.96
N PRO A 631 -12.08 2.95 -30.83
CA PRO A 631 -12.93 2.48 -31.91
C PRO A 631 -12.07 2.28 -33.16
N GLY A 632 -11.93 1.04 -33.61
CA GLY A 632 -11.31 0.67 -34.90
C GLY A 632 -10.17 -0.35 -34.72
N MET A 633 -10.11 -1.47 -35.44
CA MET A 633 -10.80 -1.91 -36.65
C MET A 633 -11.04 -3.42 -36.59
N ALA A 634 -12.02 -3.86 -37.38
CA ALA A 634 -12.17 -5.23 -37.86
C ALA A 634 -10.95 -5.70 -38.66
#